data_AF-A0A968SQX8-F1
#
_entry.id   AF-A0A968SQX8-F1
#
_cell.length_a   1.000
_cell.length_b   1.000
_cell.length_c   1.000
_cell.angle_alpha   90.00
_cell.angle_beta   90.00
_cell.angle_gamma   90.00
#
_symmetry.space_group_name_H-M   'P 1'
#
loop_
_entity.id
_entity.type
_entity.pdbx_description
1 polymer ?
#
loop_
_entity_poly.entity_id
_entity_poly.type
_entity_poly.pdbx_seq_one_letter_code
_entity_poly.pdbx_strand_id
1 'polypeptide(L)'
;MNGDPILRPMLYEFLDDVATYHLVDQVMLGSHLLVAPVLRPGITKRVVYLPAGEWYDWWIDSQYTGPTHILAAAPPDRLPLYVRAGGMIPLAPVMQYTGERAGIPCLSTSLPAMATLASIKTMAIVLPIKAELGPKLQCGSWRW
;
A
#
# COMPACT_ATOMS: atom_id res chain seq x y z
N MET A 1 13.48 -9.46 16.07
CA MET A 1 12.11 -8.92 15.90
C MET A 1 12.08 -7.62 16.68
N ASN A 2 11.88 -6.48 16.02
CA ASN A 2 12.04 -5.15 16.66
C ASN A 2 10.84 -4.73 17.53
N GLY A 3 9.79 -5.55 17.60
CA GLY A 3 8.61 -5.28 18.43
C GLY A 3 7.70 -4.20 17.86
N ASP A 4 7.96 -3.72 16.65
CA ASP A 4 7.17 -2.67 16.02
C ASP A 4 5.71 -3.12 15.82
N PRO A 5 4.73 -2.24 16.07
CA PRO A 5 3.35 -2.56 15.83
C PRO A 5 3.06 -2.62 14.33
N ILE A 6 2.04 -3.41 13.97
CA ILE A 6 1.52 -3.49 12.59
C ILE A 6 0.86 -2.17 12.20
N LEU A 7 0.04 -1.62 13.09
CA LEU A 7 -0.55 -0.29 12.98
C LEU A 7 0.31 0.70 13.77
N ARG A 8 0.97 1.60 13.05
CA ARG A 8 1.87 2.60 13.60
C ARG A 8 1.18 3.97 13.53
N PRO A 9 1.00 4.67 14.66
CA PRO A 9 0.59 6.07 14.65
C PRO A 9 1.57 6.93 13.84
N MET A 10 1.10 8.02 13.23
CA MET A 10 1.96 8.90 12.43
C MET A 10 3.17 9.41 13.24
N LEU A 11 2.93 9.81 14.50
CA LEU A 11 3.96 10.21 15.46
C LEU A 11 5.06 9.16 15.63
N TYR A 12 4.73 7.87 15.60
CA TYR A 12 5.70 6.80 15.82
C TYR A 12 6.70 6.67 14.67
N GLU A 13 6.22 6.85 13.43
CA GLU A 13 7.05 6.73 12.22
C GLU A 13 7.78 8.04 11.89
N PHE A 14 7.21 9.20 12.26
CA PHE A 14 7.73 10.53 11.93
C PHE A 14 7.90 11.40 13.18
N LEU A 15 8.82 11.01 14.06
CA LEU A 15 9.10 11.71 15.32
C LEU A 15 9.56 13.17 15.12
N ASP A 16 10.21 13.46 14.00
CA ASP A 16 10.72 14.81 13.71
C ASP A 16 9.65 15.77 13.17
N ASP A 17 8.46 15.26 12.82
CA ASP A 17 7.39 16.05 12.23
C ASP A 17 6.29 16.37 13.24
N VAL A 18 6.30 17.60 13.76
CA VAL A 18 5.34 18.09 14.75
C VAL A 18 3.90 18.03 14.26
N ALA A 19 3.64 18.09 12.95
CA ALA A 19 2.29 17.99 12.41
C ALA A 19 1.66 16.63 12.72
N THR A 20 2.46 15.58 12.86
CA THR A 20 2.02 14.20 13.12
C THR A 20 1.55 13.93 14.54
N TYR A 21 1.83 14.85 15.48
CA TYR A 21 1.56 14.66 16.90
C TYR A 21 0.05 14.68 17.18
N HIS A 22 -0.71 15.41 16.37
CA HIS A 22 -2.16 15.56 16.50
C HIS A 22 -2.95 14.73 15.50
N LEU A 23 -2.27 13.99 14.61
CA LEU A 23 -2.89 13.17 13.57
C LEU A 23 -3.30 11.82 14.15
N VAL A 24 -4.57 11.75 14.56
CA VAL A 24 -5.20 10.55 15.15
C VAL A 24 -6.10 9.80 14.18
N ASP A 25 -6.39 10.41 13.02
CA ASP A 25 -7.38 9.95 12.04
C ASP A 25 -6.74 9.27 10.81
N GLN A 26 -5.42 9.09 10.82
CA GLN A 26 -4.65 8.37 9.81
C GLN A 26 -3.52 7.59 10.48
N VAL A 27 -3.18 6.44 9.91
CA VAL A 27 -2.20 5.51 10.48
C VAL A 27 -1.34 4.88 9.39
N MET A 28 -0.14 4.48 9.76
CA MET A 28 0.75 3.69 8.94
C MET A 28 0.50 2.19 9.19
N LEU A 29 0.29 1.43 8.13
CA LEU A 29 0.28 -0.02 8.11
C LEU A 29 1.66 -0.52 7.68
N GLY A 30 2.46 -0.96 8.65
CA GLY A 30 3.90 -1.14 8.46
C GLY A 30 4.61 0.18 8.12
N SER A 31 5.73 0.11 7.41
CA SER A 31 6.58 1.27 7.09
C SER A 31 6.22 1.98 5.77
N HIS A 32 5.35 1.38 4.94
CA HIS A 32 5.19 1.79 3.54
C HIS A 32 3.76 2.13 3.13
N LEU A 33 2.78 1.97 4.00
CA LEU A 33 1.38 2.07 3.59
C LEU A 33 0.63 2.97 4.56
N LEU A 34 0.07 4.08 4.08
CA LEU A 34 -0.69 5.04 4.86
C LEU A 34 -2.17 4.84 4.60
N VAL A 35 -2.94 4.70 5.68
CA VAL A 35 -4.38 4.44 5.65
C VAL A 35 -5.11 5.60 6.33
N ALA A 36 -6.10 6.14 5.63
CA ALA A 36 -6.88 7.28 6.10
C ALA A 36 -8.40 6.98 6.05
N PRO A 37 -8.96 6.29 7.07
CA PRO A 37 -10.37 5.89 7.09
C PRO A 37 -11.37 7.04 7.30
N VAL A 38 -12.49 7.03 6.59
CA VAL A 38 -13.56 8.00 6.83
C VAL A 38 -14.35 7.58 8.07
N LEU A 39 -14.32 8.42 9.11
CA LEU A 39 -14.95 8.12 10.40
C LEU A 39 -16.39 8.65 10.54
N ARG A 40 -16.88 9.43 9.57
CA ARG A 40 -18.20 10.07 9.62
C ARG A 40 -19.05 9.67 8.41
N PRO A 41 -20.34 9.34 8.62
CA PRO A 41 -21.25 8.99 7.52
C PRO A 41 -21.49 10.19 6.59
N GLY A 42 -21.71 9.91 5.30
CA GLY A 42 -22.03 10.93 4.30
C GLY A 42 -20.85 11.78 3.80
N ILE A 43 -19.65 11.56 4.32
CA ILE A 43 -18.43 12.24 3.86
C ILE A 43 -17.83 11.50 2.67
N THR A 44 -17.70 12.19 1.53
CA THR A 44 -17.14 11.64 0.28
C THR A 44 -15.72 12.13 -0.03
N LYS A 45 -15.21 13.06 0.77
CA LYS A 45 -13.85 13.61 0.67
C LYS A 45 -13.32 13.90 2.07
N ARG A 46 -12.03 13.64 2.31
CA ARG A 46 -11.37 14.01 3.57
C ARG A 46 -10.02 14.65 3.30
N VAL A 47 -9.59 15.49 4.23
CA VAL A 47 -8.21 15.98 4.24
C VAL A 47 -7.31 14.86 4.77
N VAL A 48 -6.17 14.64 4.10
CA VAL A 48 -5.14 13.68 4.51
C VAL A 48 -3.81 14.40 4.51
N TYR A 49 -3.03 14.22 5.57
CA TYR A 49 -1.67 14.72 5.65
C TYR A 49 -0.68 13.68 5.12
N LEU A 50 0.12 14.06 4.15
CA LEU A 50 1.23 13.26 3.66
C LEU A 50 2.52 13.84 4.22
N PRO A 51 3.28 13.10 5.05
CA PRO A 51 4.53 13.58 5.61
C PRO A 51 5.65 13.56 4.56
N ALA A 52 6.84 14.01 4.92
CA ALA A 52 7.98 14.11 4.01
C ALA A 52 8.26 12.80 3.24
N GLY A 53 8.31 12.89 1.91
CA GLY A 53 8.55 11.77 1.02
C GLY A 53 7.62 11.76 -0.19
N GLU A 54 7.82 10.76 -1.03
CA GLU A 54 7.00 10.51 -2.22
C GLU A 54 5.92 9.47 -1.90
N TRP A 55 4.68 9.81 -2.25
CA TRP A 55 3.49 9.02 -1.96
C TRP A 55 2.72 8.76 -3.24
N TYR A 56 2.19 7.56 -3.37
CA TYR A 56 1.36 7.17 -4.51
C TYR A 56 -0.03 6.77 -4.03
N ASP A 57 -1.07 7.34 -4.64
CA ASP A 57 -2.44 6.88 -4.42
C ASP A 57 -2.58 5.44 -4.94
N TRP A 58 -3.11 4.56 -4.10
CA TRP A 58 -3.35 3.18 -4.51
C TRP A 58 -4.35 3.09 -5.67
N TRP A 59 -5.36 3.94 -5.76
CA TRP A 59 -6.48 3.75 -6.68
C TRP A 59 -6.28 4.41 -8.03
N ILE A 60 -5.77 5.63 -8.04
CA ILE A 60 -5.61 6.47 -9.24
C ILE A 60 -4.15 6.59 -9.69
N ASP A 61 -3.22 5.99 -8.94
CA ASP A 61 -1.78 5.97 -9.22
C ASP A 61 -1.15 7.36 -9.36
N SER A 62 -1.80 8.36 -8.75
CA SER A 62 -1.30 9.75 -8.71
C SER A 62 -0.19 9.86 -7.67
N GLN A 63 0.88 10.54 -8.04
CA GLN A 63 2.01 10.82 -7.16
C GLN A 63 1.81 12.14 -6.42
N TYR A 64 2.20 12.16 -5.15
CA TYR A 64 2.19 13.33 -4.29
C TYR A 64 3.51 13.44 -3.54
N THR A 65 4.12 14.62 -3.57
CA THR A 65 5.31 14.95 -2.79
C THR A 65 4.88 15.63 -1.49
N GLY A 66 5.19 15.00 -0.35
CA GLY A 66 5.01 15.59 0.97
C GLY A 66 6.24 16.40 1.43
N PRO A 67 6.13 17.22 2.49
CA PRO A 67 4.99 17.31 3.41
C PRO A 67 3.85 18.18 2.85
N THR A 68 2.62 17.67 2.80
CA THR A 68 1.47 18.43 2.29
C THR A 68 0.12 17.87 2.78
N HIS A 69 -0.92 18.70 2.72
CA HIS A 69 -2.31 18.28 2.95
C HIS A 69 -3.03 18.14 1.61
N ILE A 70 -3.64 16.99 1.37
CA ILE A 70 -4.41 16.71 0.16
C ILE A 70 -5.89 16.49 0.47
N LEU A 71 -6.75 16.86 -0.48
CA LEU A 71 -8.18 16.53 -0.43
C LEU A 71 -8.40 15.17 -1.11
N ALA A 72 -8.34 14.11 -0.31
CA ALA A 72 -8.53 12.73 -0.77
C ALA A 72 -10.01 12.45 -1.09
N ALA A 73 -10.26 11.83 -2.25
CA ALA A 73 -11.57 11.28 -2.56
C ALA A 73 -11.79 9.99 -1.76
N ALA A 74 -12.92 9.92 -1.06
CA ALA A 74 -13.27 8.79 -0.21
C ALA A 74 -14.74 8.41 -0.41
N PRO A 75 -15.12 7.93 -1.62
CA PRO A 75 -16.46 7.40 -1.84
C PRO A 75 -16.69 6.15 -0.95
N PRO A 76 -17.95 5.76 -0.69
CA PRO A 76 -18.25 4.66 0.23
C PRO A 76 -17.62 3.29 -0.13
N ASP A 77 -17.25 3.10 -1.40
CA ASP A 77 -16.63 1.88 -1.93
C ASP A 77 -15.09 1.91 -1.88
N ARG A 78 -14.46 3.04 -1.54
CA ARG A 78 -13.00 3.18 -1.57
C ARG A 78 -12.45 3.88 -0.33
N LEU A 79 -11.48 3.22 0.27
CA LEU A 79 -10.70 3.73 1.38
C LEU A 79 -9.49 4.52 0.86
N PRO A 80 -9.27 5.78 1.29
CA PRO A 80 -8.05 6.50 0.97
C PRO A 80 -6.80 5.73 1.45
N LEU A 81 -5.95 5.38 0.49
CA LEU A 81 -4.80 4.51 0.70
C LEU A 81 -3.61 5.05 -0.10
N TYR A 82 -2.48 5.26 0.58
CA TYR A 82 -1.28 5.82 -0.03
C TYR A 82 -0.07 4.94 0.24
N VAL A 83 0.73 4.68 -0.80
CA VAL A 83 1.95 3.88 -0.71
C VAL A 83 3.15 4.79 -0.77
N ARG A 84 4.08 4.63 0.17
CA ARG A 84 5.35 5.34 0.20
C ARG A 84 6.27 4.78 -0.88
N ALA A 85 6.93 5.65 -1.64
CA ALA A 85 7.93 5.27 -2.63
C ALA A 85 9.04 4.40 -2.02
N GLY A 86 9.54 3.44 -2.79
CA GLY A 86 10.59 2.51 -2.34
C GLY A 86 10.09 1.35 -1.47
N GLY A 87 8.78 1.27 -1.18
CA GLY A 87 8.16 0.12 -0.55
C GLY A 87 7.92 -1.04 -1.53
N MET A 88 8.17 -2.26 -1.08
CA MET A 88 7.73 -3.47 -1.77
C MET A 88 6.57 -4.09 -1.00
N ILE A 89 5.41 -4.22 -1.66
CA ILE A 89 4.21 -4.81 -1.05
C ILE A 89 3.99 -6.19 -1.68
N PRO A 90 4.17 -7.30 -0.93
CA PRO A 90 3.83 -8.62 -1.40
C PRO A 90 2.31 -8.78 -1.41
N LEU A 91 1.75 -9.10 -2.57
CA LEU A 91 0.34 -9.42 -2.72
C LEU A 91 0.19 -10.92 -2.97
N ALA A 92 -0.81 -11.50 -2.32
CA ALA A 92 -1.25 -12.87 -2.53
C ALA A 92 -2.67 -12.85 -3.12
N PRO A 93 -3.05 -13.87 -3.89
CA PRO A 93 -4.42 -13.99 -4.39
C PRO A 93 -5.39 -14.21 -3.23
N VAL A 94 -6.64 -13.75 -3.43
CA VAL A 94 -7.70 -13.87 -2.45
C VAL A 94 -7.98 -15.35 -2.17
N MET A 95 -8.08 -15.69 -0.89
CA MET A 95 -8.36 -17.03 -0.37
C MET A 95 -9.45 -16.94 0.70
N GLN A 96 -10.17 -18.03 0.93
CA GLN A 96 -11.24 -18.10 1.92
C GLN A 96 -10.70 -18.19 3.35
N TYR A 97 -9.56 -18.84 3.53
CA TYR A 97 -8.90 -18.96 4.84
C TYR A 97 -7.38 -18.95 4.71
N THR A 98 -6.71 -18.63 5.82
CA THR A 98 -5.24 -18.63 5.88
C THR A 98 -4.70 -20.04 5.70
N GLY A 99 -3.82 -20.24 4.72
CA GLY A 99 -3.20 -21.55 4.46
C GLY A 99 -3.99 -22.47 3.54
N GLU A 100 -5.10 -22.02 2.93
CA GLU A 100 -5.88 -22.78 1.94
C GLU A 100 -5.02 -23.36 0.82
N ARG A 101 -4.05 -22.58 0.36
CA ARG A 101 -3.12 -23.01 -0.69
C ARG A 101 -1.69 -22.70 -0.28
N ALA A 102 -0.92 -23.75 0.01
CA ALA A 102 0.49 -23.66 0.31
C ALA A 102 1.31 -23.39 -0.98
N GLY A 103 2.36 -22.58 -0.87
CA GLY A 103 3.37 -22.44 -1.93
C GLY A 103 3.04 -21.50 -3.10
N ILE A 104 2.17 -20.51 -2.89
CA ILE A 104 1.87 -19.51 -3.94
C ILE A 104 3.07 -18.57 -4.09
N PRO A 105 3.55 -18.31 -5.32
CA PRO A 105 4.52 -17.24 -5.54
C PRO A 105 3.86 -15.90 -5.17
N CYS A 106 4.38 -15.26 -4.14
CA CYS A 106 3.98 -13.91 -3.74
C CYS A 106 4.30 -12.96 -4.90
N LEU A 107 3.30 -12.26 -5.42
CA LEU A 107 3.53 -11.20 -6.40
C LEU A 107 4.10 -10.01 -5.62
N SER A 108 5.42 -9.84 -5.65
CA SER A 108 6.08 -8.69 -5.04
C SER A 108 5.99 -7.50 -5.98
N THR A 109 5.17 -6.51 -5.64
CA THR A 109 5.17 -5.23 -6.35
C THR A 109 6.28 -4.37 -5.77
N SER A 110 7.38 -4.17 -6.53
CA SER A 110 8.34 -3.10 -6.22
C SER A 110 7.86 -1.82 -6.90
N LEU A 111 7.79 -0.72 -6.16
CA LEU A 111 7.57 0.60 -6.77
C LEU A 111 8.94 1.26 -7.01
N PRO A 112 9.48 1.23 -8.25
CA PRO A 112 10.58 2.12 -8.59
C PRO A 112 10.05 3.56 -8.66
N ALA A 113 10.88 4.54 -8.33
CA ALA A 113 10.53 5.97 -8.27
C ALA A 113 10.02 6.59 -9.59
N MET A 114 9.91 5.80 -10.67
CA MET A 114 9.56 6.22 -12.03
C MET A 114 8.47 5.36 -12.70
N ALA A 115 7.95 4.29 -12.08
CA ALA A 115 6.93 3.44 -12.72
C ALA A 115 5.54 3.63 -12.13
N THR A 116 4.54 3.76 -13.01
CA THR A 116 3.12 3.90 -12.68
C THR A 116 2.52 2.57 -12.21
N LEU A 117 1.88 2.59 -11.04
CA LEU A 117 1.19 1.46 -10.40
C LEU A 117 0.09 0.80 -11.29
N ALA A 118 -0.51 1.56 -12.22
CA ALA A 118 -1.55 1.09 -13.15
C ALA A 118 -1.09 -0.11 -13.99
N SER A 119 0.19 -0.10 -14.39
CA SER A 119 0.78 -1.13 -15.24
C SER A 119 1.02 -2.44 -14.47
N ILE A 120 1.13 -2.38 -13.14
CA ILE A 120 1.41 -3.55 -12.29
C ILE A 120 0.11 -4.13 -11.70
N LYS A 121 -0.89 -3.29 -11.39
CA LYS A 121 -2.20 -3.73 -10.91
C LYS A 121 -3.03 -4.47 -11.97
N THR A 122 -2.99 -4.03 -13.21
CA THR A 122 -3.72 -4.68 -14.31
C THR A 122 -3.22 -6.12 -14.54
N MET A 123 -1.93 -6.39 -14.36
CA MET A 123 -1.38 -7.74 -14.48
C MET A 123 -1.85 -8.70 -13.36
N ALA A 124 -2.17 -8.19 -12.17
CA ALA A 124 -2.63 -9.02 -11.05
C ALA A 124 -4.14 -9.34 -11.10
N ILE A 125 -4.94 -8.55 -11.82
CA ILE A 125 -6.41 -8.70 -11.88
C ILE A 125 -6.88 -9.41 -13.16
N VAL A 126 -6.12 -9.38 -14.26
CA VAL A 126 -6.52 -9.94 -15.58
C VAL A 126 -5.97 -11.37 -15.84
N LEU A 127 -5.79 -12.18 -14.80
CA LEU A 127 -5.56 -13.62 -15.00
C LEU A 127 -6.64 -14.48 -14.32
N PRO A 128 -7.86 -14.58 -14.88
CA PRO A 128 -8.71 -15.72 -14.64
C PRO A 128 -8.32 -16.85 -15.61
N ILE A 129 -7.86 -17.98 -15.06
CA ILE A 129 -8.13 -19.35 -15.52
C ILE A 129 -8.15 -19.56 -17.05
N LYS A 130 -6.98 -19.75 -17.66
CA LYS A 130 -6.66 -20.86 -18.59
C LYS A 130 -5.24 -20.69 -19.12
N ALA A 131 -4.34 -21.56 -18.70
CA ALA A 131 -3.40 -22.27 -19.58
C ALA A 131 -2.35 -22.95 -18.71
N GLU A 132 -2.45 -24.27 -18.62
CA GLU A 132 -1.29 -25.11 -18.40
C GLU A 132 -0.22 -24.74 -19.43
N LEU A 133 0.97 -24.36 -18.98
CA LEU A 133 2.19 -24.40 -19.77
C LEU A 133 3.41 -24.33 -18.83
N GLY A 134 3.97 -25.51 -18.57
CA GLY A 134 5.42 -25.73 -18.54
C GLY A 134 6.19 -25.29 -17.28
N PRO A 135 6.99 -26.21 -16.67
CA PRO A 135 7.86 -25.87 -15.56
C PRO A 135 9.12 -25.22 -16.10
N LYS A 136 9.25 -23.90 -15.99
CA LYS A 136 10.53 -23.18 -16.09
C LYS A 136 10.28 -21.71 -15.81
N LEU A 137 10.58 -21.28 -14.60
CA LEU A 137 11.17 -19.99 -14.24
C LEU A 137 11.53 -20.12 -12.75
N GLN A 138 12.60 -20.87 -12.48
CA GLN A 138 13.30 -20.81 -11.20
C GLN A 138 13.87 -19.40 -11.08
N CYS A 139 13.29 -18.59 -10.19
CA CYS A 139 13.92 -17.35 -9.72
C CYS A 139 15.23 -17.76 -9.04
N GLY A 140 16.33 -17.52 -9.75
CA GLY A 140 17.67 -17.85 -9.30
C GLY A 140 18.01 -17.12 -8.01
N SER A 141 18.40 -17.92 -7.01
CA SER A 141 19.55 -17.67 -6.13
C SER A 141 19.80 -16.22 -5.74
N TRP A 142 19.21 -15.80 -4.62
CA TRP A 142 19.84 -14.82 -3.75
C TRP A 142 19.95 -15.42 -2.36
N ARG A 143 21.21 -15.70 -2.00
CA ARG A 143 21.66 -16.33 -0.76
C ARG A 143 21.81 -15.21 0.27
N TRP A 144 21.23 -15.41 1.44
CA TRP A 144 21.49 -14.61 2.65
C TRP A 144 22.98 -14.57 2.97
#